data_AF-A0A8X6ILG3-F1
#
_entry.id   AF-A0A8X6ILG3-F1
#
_cell.length_a   1.000
_cell.length_b   1.000
_cell.length_c   1.000
_cell.angle_alpha   90.00
_cell.angle_beta   90.00
_cell.angle_gamma   90.00
#
_symmetry.space_group_name_H-M   'P 1'
#
loop_
_entity.id
_entity.type
_entity.pdbx_description
1 polymer ?
#
loop_
_entity_poly.entity_id
_entity_poly.type
_entity_poly.pdbx_seq_one_letter_code
_entity_poly.pdbx_strand_id
1 'polypeptide(L)'
;MNDWQKRLLKTQTSLLLENNYPKQDWKRVYTDGSELKDAAEAGGPRRGKSWENIANYWKEFSRRSRKEAVANFRLKTRHDCLAEHLKRIGILTNSLCPIHKTDTMNREHFLVCPGLDLILQLGGDVCQLYWSARECMS
;
A
#
# COMPACT_ATOMS: atom_id res chain seq x y z
N MET A 1 -3.52 36.25 -4.57
CA MET A 1 -4.17 35.48 -5.66
C MET A 1 -5.64 35.85 -5.69
N ASN A 2 -6.11 36.45 -6.80
CA ASN A 2 -7.46 36.99 -6.94
C ASN A 2 -8.48 35.88 -7.28
N ASP A 3 -9.78 36.19 -7.18
CA ASP A 3 -10.87 35.20 -7.35
C ASP A 3 -10.87 34.57 -8.76
N TRP A 4 -10.55 35.37 -9.78
CA TRP A 4 -10.41 34.91 -11.17
C TRP A 4 -9.30 33.89 -11.35
N GLN A 5 -8.13 34.12 -10.74
CA GLN A 5 -7.01 33.16 -10.75
C GLN A 5 -7.40 31.83 -10.08
N LYS A 6 -8.18 31.86 -9.00
CA LYS A 6 -8.68 30.64 -8.34
C LYS A 6 -9.64 29.86 -9.23
N ARG A 7 -10.54 30.54 -9.95
CA ARG A 7 -11.49 29.92 -10.89
C ARG A 7 -10.76 29.29 -12.08
N LEU A 8 -9.76 29.98 -12.64
CA LEU A 8 -8.92 29.45 -13.71
C LEU A 8 -8.17 28.19 -13.27
N LEU A 9 -7.52 28.21 -12.11
CA LEU A 9 -6.79 27.04 -11.59
C LEU A 9 -7.72 25.84 -11.39
N LYS A 10 -8.93 26.06 -10.82
CA LYS A 10 -9.94 25.01 -10.64
C LYS A 10 -10.40 24.42 -11.97
N THR A 11 -10.61 25.27 -12.97
CA THR A 11 -11.04 24.83 -14.30
C THR A 11 -9.93 24.02 -14.99
N GLN A 12 -8.69 24.49 -14.90
CA GLN A 12 -7.53 23.81 -15.47
C GLN A 12 -7.25 22.47 -14.78
N THR A 13 -7.37 22.40 -13.45
CA THR A 13 -7.26 21.12 -12.70
C THR A 13 -8.39 20.16 -13.02
N SER A 14 -9.63 20.66 -13.19
CA SER A 14 -10.76 19.81 -13.61
C SER A 14 -10.52 19.20 -14.99
N LEU A 15 -10.05 19.99 -15.95
CA LEU A 15 -9.74 19.52 -17.30
C LEU A 15 -8.59 18.50 -17.31
N LEU A 16 -7.55 18.75 -16.50
CA LEU A 16 -6.45 17.80 -16.35
C LEU A 16 -6.90 16.48 -15.73
N LEU A 17 -7.79 16.52 -14.75
CA LEU A 17 -8.36 15.31 -14.14
C LEU A 17 -9.22 14.54 -15.14
N GLU A 18 -10.05 15.22 -15.93
CA GLU A 18 -10.90 14.55 -16.94
C GLU A 18 -10.06 13.96 -18.09
N ASN A 19 -8.98 14.62 -18.50
CA ASN A 19 -8.09 14.11 -19.55
C ASN A 19 -7.25 12.91 -19.08
N ASN A 20 -6.73 12.93 -17.85
CA ASN A 20 -5.87 11.87 -17.33
C ASN A 20 -6.68 10.71 -16.71
N TYR A 21 -7.89 10.99 -16.23
CA TYR A 21 -8.78 10.03 -15.57
C TYR A 21 -10.21 10.21 -16.09
N PRO A 22 -10.50 9.75 -17.32
CA PRO A 22 -11.83 9.86 -17.90
C PRO A 22 -12.88 9.19 -17.00
N LYS A 23 -14.07 9.80 -16.88
CA LYS A 23 -15.19 9.30 -16.06
C LYS A 23 -15.55 7.84 -16.34
N GLN A 24 -15.31 7.40 -17.56
CA GLN A 24 -15.55 6.05 -18.06
C GLN A 24 -14.62 5.01 -17.41
N ASP A 25 -13.42 5.42 -17.03
CA ASP A 25 -12.38 4.59 -16.42
C ASP A 25 -12.37 4.65 -14.90
N TRP A 26 -13.21 5.49 -14.28
CA TRP A 26 -13.25 5.64 -12.81
C TRP A 26 -13.49 4.30 -12.11
N LYS A 27 -14.37 3.45 -12.66
CA LYS A 27 -14.59 2.11 -12.10
C LYS A 27 -13.32 1.24 -12.10
N ARG A 28 -12.48 1.35 -13.13
CA ARG A 28 -11.21 0.61 -13.22
C ARG A 28 -10.13 1.20 -12.30
N VAL A 29 -10.17 2.52 -12.08
CA VAL A 29 -9.19 3.25 -11.24
C VAL A 29 -9.47 3.05 -9.75
N TYR A 30 -10.74 2.94 -9.34
CA TYR A 30 -11.15 2.88 -7.93
C TYR A 30 -11.56 1.49 -7.43
N THR A 31 -11.62 0.49 -8.31
CA THR A 31 -11.78 -0.91 -7.90
C THR A 31 -10.46 -1.64 -8.10
N ASP A 32 -10.12 -2.54 -7.19
CA ASP A 32 -8.99 -3.48 -7.33
C ASP A 32 -9.24 -4.57 -8.39
N GLY A 33 -10.13 -4.30 -9.36
CA GLY A 33 -10.64 -5.28 -10.32
C GLY A 33 -11.78 -6.15 -9.79
N SER A 34 -12.26 -5.95 -8.56
CA SER A 34 -13.32 -6.76 -7.95
C SER A 34 -14.69 -6.69 -8.61
N GLU A 35 -14.98 -5.66 -9.42
CA GLU A 35 -16.24 -5.52 -10.18
C GLU A 35 -16.17 -6.06 -11.62
N LEU A 36 -14.99 -6.48 -12.09
CA LEU A 36 -14.86 -7.08 -13.42
C LEU A 36 -15.47 -8.48 -13.40
N LYS A 37 -16.54 -8.67 -14.18
CA LYS A 37 -17.31 -9.92 -14.23
C LYS A 37 -16.46 -11.15 -14.61
N ASP A 38 -15.34 -10.94 -15.28
CA ASP A 38 -14.42 -12.00 -15.71
C ASP A 38 -13.30 -12.31 -14.69
N ALA A 39 -13.22 -11.57 -13.57
CA ALA A 39 -12.24 -11.82 -12.51
C ALA A 39 -12.68 -12.90 -11.50
N ALA A 40 -13.83 -13.54 -11.73
CA ALA A 40 -14.40 -14.54 -10.83
C ALA A 40 -13.53 -15.81 -10.69
N GLU A 41 -12.68 -16.13 -11.67
CA GLU A 41 -11.89 -17.37 -11.65
C GLU A 41 -10.43 -17.19 -11.19
N ALA A 42 -9.93 -15.95 -11.05
CA ALA A 42 -8.56 -15.68 -10.59
C ALA A 42 -8.45 -15.42 -9.08
N GLY A 43 -9.58 -15.24 -8.39
CA GLY A 43 -9.63 -14.89 -6.97
C GLY A 43 -9.73 -16.12 -6.08
N GLY A 44 -8.61 -16.55 -5.49
CA GLY A 44 -8.61 -17.49 -4.37
C GLY A 44 -9.56 -17.03 -3.23
N PRO A 45 -9.97 -17.95 -2.33
CA PRO A 45 -11.08 -17.76 -1.40
C PRO A 45 -10.96 -16.43 -0.63
N ARG A 46 -11.97 -15.57 -0.80
CA ARG A 46 -12.09 -14.26 -0.13
C ARG A 46 -12.31 -14.46 1.37
N ARG A 47 -11.23 -14.69 2.12
CA ARG A 47 -11.24 -14.57 3.59
C ARG A 47 -11.47 -13.10 3.95
N GLY A 48 -12.30 -12.85 4.97
CA GLY A 48 -12.81 -11.56 5.47
C GLY A 48 -12.05 -10.30 5.07
N LYS A 49 -12.79 -9.25 4.70
CA LYS A 49 -12.20 -7.99 4.22
C LYS A 49 -11.32 -7.42 5.33
N SER A 50 -10.00 -7.29 5.09
CA SER A 50 -9.06 -6.79 6.11
C SER A 50 -9.37 -5.37 6.59
N TRP A 51 -10.25 -4.65 5.87
CA TRP A 51 -10.78 -3.33 6.21
C TRP A 51 -11.94 -3.34 7.23
N GLU A 52 -12.58 -4.48 7.50
CA GLU A 52 -13.70 -4.55 8.45
C GLU A 52 -13.30 -4.08 9.86
N ASN A 53 -12.02 -4.22 10.21
CA ASN A 53 -11.47 -3.82 11.51
C ASN A 53 -10.79 -2.44 11.52
N ILE A 54 -10.94 -1.61 10.47
CA ILE A 54 -10.25 -0.30 10.38
C ILE A 54 -10.50 0.56 11.62
N ALA A 55 -11.73 0.62 12.12
CA ALA A 55 -12.07 1.42 13.29
C ALA A 55 -11.31 0.96 14.54
N ASN A 56 -11.09 -0.35 14.69
CA ASN A 56 -10.34 -0.92 15.81
C ASN A 56 -8.84 -0.63 15.68
N TYR A 57 -8.29 -0.79 14.47
CA TYR A 57 -6.90 -0.43 14.17
C TYR A 57 -6.62 1.04 14.43
N TRP A 58 -7.54 1.93 14.04
CA TRP A 58 -7.37 3.36 14.30
C TRP A 58 -7.31 3.68 15.80
N LYS A 59 -8.18 3.08 16.62
CA LYS A 59 -8.13 3.23 18.08
C LYS A 59 -6.78 2.75 18.64
N GLU A 60 -6.28 1.61 18.16
CA GLU A 60 -4.98 1.04 18.57
C GLU A 60 -3.80 1.96 18.24
N PHE A 61 -3.83 2.60 17.06
CA PHE A 61 -2.70 3.39 16.55
C PHE A 61 -2.80 4.90 16.84
N SER A 62 -3.96 5.40 17.23
CA SER A 62 -4.22 6.84 17.47
C SER A 62 -3.29 7.48 18.51
N ARG A 63 -2.71 6.68 19.42
CA ARG A 63 -1.81 7.14 20.48
C ARG A 63 -0.33 7.01 20.12
N ARG A 64 0.00 6.38 18.99
CA ARG A 64 1.38 6.16 18.53
C ARG A 64 1.87 7.34 17.70
N SER A 65 3.18 7.41 17.46
CA SER A 65 3.71 8.38 16.51
C SER A 65 3.11 8.15 15.12
N ARG A 66 3.04 9.21 14.29
CA ARG A 66 2.54 9.10 12.92
C ARG A 66 3.28 8.02 12.11
N LYS A 67 4.60 7.92 12.29
CA LYS A 67 5.46 6.94 11.59
C LYS A 67 5.06 5.51 11.94
N GLU A 68 4.85 5.21 13.22
CA GLU A 68 4.42 3.88 13.68
C GLU A 68 2.97 3.58 13.31
N ALA A 69 2.06 4.55 13.46
CA ALA A 69 0.65 4.38 13.13
C ALA A 69 0.48 4.02 11.64
N VAL A 70 1.21 4.69 10.75
CA VAL A 70 1.18 4.41 9.31
C VAL A 70 1.74 3.03 8.98
N ALA A 71 2.90 2.66 9.56
CA ALA A 71 3.49 1.34 9.32
C ALA A 71 2.56 0.22 9.77
N ASN A 72 2.06 0.29 11.01
CA ASN A 72 1.14 -0.71 11.55
C ASN A 72 -0.15 -0.80 10.73
N PHE A 73 -0.75 0.32 10.36
CA PHE A 73 -1.97 0.34 9.55
C PHE A 73 -1.77 -0.38 8.22
N ARG A 74 -0.69 -0.05 7.50
CA ARG A 74 -0.36 -0.65 6.21
C ARG A 74 -0.11 -2.15 6.32
N LEU A 75 0.65 -2.58 7.33
CA LEU A 75 0.95 -3.99 7.58
C LEU A 75 -0.29 -4.80 7.98
N LYS A 76 -1.13 -4.26 8.88
CA LYS A 76 -2.36 -4.94 9.35
C LYS A 76 -3.40 -5.09 8.26
N THR A 77 -3.53 -4.08 7.39
CA THR A 77 -4.48 -4.11 6.27
C THR A 77 -3.95 -4.87 5.06
N ARG A 78 -2.68 -5.32 5.08
CA ARG A 78 -1.95 -5.91 3.94
C ARG A 78 -1.88 -5.00 2.70
N HIS A 79 -1.86 -3.69 2.95
CA HIS A 79 -1.57 -2.60 2.00
C HIS A 79 -0.18 -2.01 2.28
N ASP A 80 0.78 -2.91 2.49
CA ASP A 80 2.15 -2.59 2.88
C ASP A 80 3.00 -2.02 1.74
N CYS A 81 2.52 -2.07 0.49
CA CYS A 81 3.30 -1.66 -0.68
C CYS A 81 4.66 -2.38 -0.76
N LEU A 82 4.77 -3.59 -0.22
CA LEU A 82 5.94 -4.46 -0.37
C LEU A 82 5.85 -5.25 -1.67
N ALA A 83 6.96 -5.90 -2.05
CA ALA A 83 7.02 -6.56 -3.35
C ALA A 83 5.92 -7.63 -3.54
N GLU A 84 5.53 -8.36 -2.49
CA GLU A 84 4.37 -9.28 -2.55
C GLU A 84 3.08 -8.54 -2.91
N HIS A 85 2.77 -7.44 -2.22
CA HIS A 85 1.59 -6.64 -2.48
C HIS A 85 1.63 -5.99 -3.86
N LEU A 86 2.76 -5.38 -4.23
CA LEU A 86 2.94 -4.71 -5.52
C LEU A 86 2.84 -5.68 -6.71
N LYS A 87 3.33 -6.91 -6.57
CA LYS A 87 3.13 -7.96 -7.58
C LYS A 87 1.65 -8.33 -7.70
N ARG A 88 0.95 -8.47 -6.57
CA ARG A 88 -0.49 -8.83 -6.54
C ARG A 88 -1.36 -7.82 -7.29
N ILE A 89 -1.03 -6.54 -7.20
CA ILE A 89 -1.74 -5.47 -7.92
C ILE A 89 -1.14 -5.17 -9.32
N GLY A 90 -0.19 -5.97 -9.78
CA GLY A 90 0.38 -5.88 -11.13
C GLY A 90 1.39 -4.76 -11.36
N ILE A 91 1.90 -4.10 -10.31
CA ILE A 91 2.92 -3.05 -10.43
C ILE A 91 4.32 -3.66 -10.62
N LEU A 92 4.64 -4.74 -9.88
CA LEU A 92 5.91 -5.46 -10.03
C LEU A 92 5.72 -6.78 -10.76
N THR A 93 6.73 -7.19 -11.50
CA THR A 93 6.75 -8.50 -12.21
C THR A 93 7.00 -9.67 -11.26
N ASN A 94 7.73 -9.44 -10.16
CA ASN A 94 8.03 -10.45 -9.16
C ASN A 94 7.85 -9.91 -7.73
N SER A 95 7.78 -10.82 -6.77
CA SER A 95 7.55 -10.53 -5.36
C SER A 95 8.82 -10.68 -4.52
N LEU A 96 9.97 -10.83 -5.19
CA LEU A 96 11.24 -11.07 -4.53
C LEU A 96 11.62 -9.85 -3.69
N CYS A 97 12.30 -10.11 -2.58
CA CYS A 97 12.90 -9.12 -1.72
C CYS A 97 13.83 -8.25 -2.56
N PRO A 98 13.57 -6.96 -2.74
CA PRO A 98 14.46 -6.10 -3.51
C PRO A 98 15.83 -5.94 -2.83
N ILE A 99 15.90 -6.17 -1.51
CA ILE A 99 17.11 -6.03 -0.69
C ILE A 99 18.01 -7.27 -0.83
N HIS A 100 17.47 -8.48 -0.61
CA HIS A 100 18.24 -9.73 -0.60
C HIS A 100 18.03 -10.62 -1.85
N LYS A 101 16.94 -10.42 -2.60
CA LYS A 101 16.61 -11.06 -3.89
C LYS A 101 16.34 -12.58 -3.86
N THR A 102 16.14 -13.17 -2.69
CA THR A 102 15.88 -14.62 -2.54
C THR A 102 14.40 -14.93 -2.27
N ASP A 103 13.83 -14.31 -1.24
CA ASP A 103 12.52 -14.65 -0.70
C ASP A 103 11.47 -13.61 -1.05
N THR A 104 10.20 -13.94 -0.82
CA THR A 104 9.12 -12.99 -1.05
C THR A 104 9.11 -11.89 0.03
N MET A 105 9.08 -10.63 -0.38
CA MET A 105 9.02 -9.48 0.52
C MET A 105 7.62 -9.33 1.13
N ASN A 106 7.42 -9.89 2.31
CA ASN A 106 6.21 -9.74 3.12
C ASN A 106 6.58 -9.40 4.57
N ARG A 107 5.56 -9.26 5.43
CA ARG A 107 5.74 -8.91 6.84
C ARG A 107 6.58 -9.95 7.59
N GLU A 108 6.37 -11.22 7.30
CA GLU A 108 7.06 -12.34 7.94
C GLU A 108 8.55 -12.35 7.56
N HIS A 109 8.86 -12.04 6.30
CA HIS A 109 10.22 -11.94 5.79
C HIS A 109 11.05 -10.85 6.51
N PHE A 110 10.43 -9.77 7.02
CA PHE A 110 11.17 -8.73 7.73
C PHE A 110 11.98 -9.23 8.92
N LEU A 111 11.46 -10.24 9.63
CA LEU A 111 12.10 -10.78 10.83
C LEU A 111 13.32 -11.65 10.51
N VAL A 112 13.50 -12.03 9.25
CA VAL A 112 14.55 -12.96 8.81
C VAL A 112 15.36 -12.44 7.62
N CYS A 113 15.01 -11.25 7.09
CA CYS A 113 15.68 -10.67 5.93
C CYS A 113 17.14 -10.35 6.26
N PRO A 114 18.13 -10.96 5.59
CA PRO A 114 19.55 -10.69 5.88
C PRO A 114 19.99 -9.25 5.58
N GLY A 115 19.23 -8.52 4.77
CA GLY A 115 19.50 -7.14 4.40
C GLY A 115 18.88 -6.09 5.34
N LEU A 116 18.19 -6.50 6.41
CA LEU A 116 17.64 -5.60 7.43
C LEU A 116 18.42 -5.68 8.73
N ASP A 117 18.26 -4.67 9.58
CA ASP A 117 18.98 -4.55 10.84
C ASP A 117 18.63 -5.68 11.81
N LEU A 118 19.65 -6.44 12.23
CA LEU A 118 19.52 -7.59 13.11
C LEU A 118 19.03 -7.22 14.52
N ILE A 119 19.38 -6.04 15.04
CA ILE A 119 18.93 -5.57 16.35
C ILE A 119 17.43 -5.31 16.31
N LEU A 120 16.94 -4.69 15.24
CA LEU A 120 15.50 -4.48 15.04
C LEU A 120 14.73 -5.80 14.85
N GLN A 121 15.34 -6.79 14.20
CA GLN A 121 14.77 -8.14 14.06
C GLN A 121 14.65 -8.86 15.40
N LEU A 122 15.71 -8.85 16.21
CA LEU A 122 15.70 -9.44 17.55
C LEU A 122 14.72 -8.72 18.49
N GLY A 123 14.59 -7.40 18.36
CA GLY A 123 13.61 -6.60 19.09
C GLY A 123 12.18 -6.78 18.62
N GLY A 124 11.95 -7.42 17.47
CA GLY A 124 10.62 -7.61 16.88
C GLY A 124 9.95 -6.31 16.45
N ASP A 125 10.71 -5.23 16.21
CA ASP A 125 10.16 -3.94 15.81
C ASP A 125 9.86 -3.92 14.31
N VAL A 126 8.73 -4.54 13.97
CA VAL A 126 8.24 -4.64 12.58
C VAL A 126 8.00 -3.24 11.97
N CYS A 127 7.73 -2.20 12.77
CA CYS A 127 7.51 -0.86 12.26
C CYS A 127 8.79 -0.23 11.75
N GLN A 128 9.88 -0.34 12.51
CA GLN A 128 11.18 0.17 12.07
C GLN A 128 11.69 -0.65 10.89
N LEU A 129 11.59 -1.98 10.95
CA LEU A 129 11.95 -2.85 9.83
C LEU A 129 11.20 -2.50 8.54
N TYR A 130 9.91 -2.17 8.64
CA TYR A 130 9.10 -1.71 7.51
C TYR A 130 9.67 -0.43 6.88
N TRP A 131 10.05 0.56 7.70
CA TRP A 131 10.60 1.81 7.19
C TRP A 131 12.01 1.63 6.64
N SER A 132 12.87 0.88 7.32
CA SER A 132 14.21 0.53 6.80
C SER A 132 14.10 -0.18 5.45
N ALA A 133 13.18 -1.14 5.33
CA ALA A 133 12.92 -1.80 4.06
C ALA A 133 12.47 -0.83 2.97
N ARG A 134 11.60 0.14 3.30
CA ARG A 134 11.14 1.17 2.37
C ARG A 134 12.25 2.10 1.92
N GLU A 135 13.17 2.46 2.82
CA GLU A 135 14.34 3.29 2.52
C GLU A 135 15.32 2.55 1.58
N CYS A 136 15.46 1.24 1.71
CA CYS A 136 16.28 0.44 0.79
C CYS A 136 15.63 0.23 -0.60
N MET A 137 14.34 0.53 -0.75
CA MET A 137 13.59 0.36 -2.01
C MET A 137 13.42 1.66 -2.80
N SER A 138 13.69 2.82 -2.21
CA SER A 138 13.59 4.15 -2.84
C SER A 138 14.90 4.55 -3.51
#